data_AF-A0A957SAI2-F1
#
_entry.id   AF-A0A957SAI2-F1
#
_cell.length_a   1.000
_cell.length_b   1.000
_cell.length_c   1.000
_cell.angle_alpha   90.00
_cell.angle_beta   90.00
_cell.angle_gamma   90.00
#
_symmetry.space_group_name_H-M   'P 1'
#
loop_
_entity.id
_entity.type
_entity.pdbx_description
1 polymer ?
#
loop_
_entity_poly.entity_id
_entity_poly.type
_entity_poly.pdbx_seq_one_letter_code
_entity_poly.pdbx_strand_id
1 'polypeptide(L)'
;SAIPLAIAVALLLGYNVARFDHWLDFGYLTENVAQKLKPDLDHYGQFNLHYASKNLWAMWLALPLWDANTRSLTPDPEGMSLFITTPALIYVLGARRPTPLALGAWVSFVLLAIPLVLYYNTGWWQFGYRFSLDFMVPVMVLLAIGAGRRVSWLMQGLIIVGVAVNAWGITWWY
;
A
#
# COMPACT_ATOMS: atom_id res chain seq x y z
N SER A 1 -25.57 -5.23 15.36
CA SER A 1 -25.87 -6.64 15.04
C SER A 1 -24.61 -7.31 14.53
N ALA A 2 -24.19 -8.44 15.11
CA ALA A 2 -22.98 -9.17 14.71
C ALA A 2 -23.23 -10.20 13.59
N ILE A 3 -24.49 -10.35 13.17
CA ILE A 3 -24.91 -11.37 12.20
C ILE A 3 -24.14 -11.28 10.86
N PRO A 4 -23.96 -10.10 10.23
CA PRO A 4 -23.24 -10.03 8.96
C PRO A 4 -21.77 -10.47 9.09
N LEU A 5 -21.11 -10.12 10.20
CA LEU A 5 -19.74 -10.50 10.47
C LEU A 5 -19.62 -12.02 10.66
N ALA A 6 -20.53 -12.63 11.43
CA ALA A 6 -20.55 -14.06 11.64
C ALA A 6 -20.75 -14.83 10.32
N ILE A 7 -21.63 -14.35 9.44
CA ILE A 7 -21.84 -14.91 8.10
C ILE A 7 -20.57 -14.79 7.26
N ALA A 8 -19.93 -13.62 7.22
CA ALA A 8 -18.71 -13.41 6.45
C ALA A 8 -17.56 -14.32 6.90
N VAL A 9 -17.37 -14.48 8.22
CA VAL A 9 -16.37 -15.38 8.80
C VAL A 9 -16.70 -16.83 8.45
N ALA A 10 -17.96 -17.26 8.58
CA ALA A 10 -18.36 -18.63 8.26
C ALA A 10 -18.15 -18.95 6.77
N LEU A 11 -18.48 -18.02 5.87
CA LEU A 11 -18.25 -18.19 4.43
C LEU A 11 -16.75 -18.25 4.08
N LEU A 12 -15.92 -17.41 4.70
CA LEU A 12 -14.47 -17.41 4.51
C LEU A 12 -13.85 -18.75 4.97
N LEU A 13 -14.22 -19.20 6.17
CA LEU A 13 -13.77 -20.46 6.73
C LEU A 13 -14.22 -21.67 5.89
N GLY A 14 -15.47 -21.65 5.41
CA GLY A 14 -15.98 -22.66 4.49
C GLY A 14 -15.26 -22.67 3.15
N TYR A 15 -14.91 -21.50 2.60
CA TYR A 15 -14.09 -21.38 1.40
C TYR A 15 -12.69 -21.96 1.62
N ASN A 16 -12.05 -21.67 2.76
CA ASN A 16 -10.73 -22.20 3.08
C ASN A 16 -10.71 -23.73 3.12
N VAL A 17 -11.72 -24.36 3.75
CA VAL A 17 -11.87 -25.82 3.72
C VAL A 17 -12.08 -26.33 2.31
N ALA A 18 -12.99 -25.73 1.54
CA ALA A 18 -13.29 -26.19 0.19
C ALA A 18 -12.10 -26.05 -0.77
N ARG A 19 -11.18 -25.12 -0.50
CA ARG A 19 -10.04 -24.82 -1.39
C ARG A 19 -8.72 -25.46 -0.95
N PHE A 20 -8.49 -25.56 0.36
CA PHE A 20 -7.21 -25.94 0.97
C PHE A 20 -7.34 -27.11 1.95
N ASP A 21 -8.53 -27.70 2.11
CA ASP A 21 -8.83 -28.76 3.07
C ASP A 21 -8.51 -28.39 4.54
N HIS A 22 -8.39 -27.09 4.84
CA HIS A 22 -8.03 -26.59 6.16
C HIS A 22 -8.71 -25.25 6.48
N TRP A 23 -9.28 -25.12 7.69
CA TRP A 23 -10.05 -23.94 8.10
C TRP A 23 -9.23 -22.64 8.13
N LEU A 24 -7.98 -22.73 8.57
CA LEU A 24 -7.10 -21.57 8.80
C LEU A 24 -5.99 -21.45 7.75
N ASP A 25 -6.04 -22.24 6.67
CA ASP A 25 -5.14 -22.01 5.54
C ASP A 25 -5.76 -20.98 4.60
N PHE A 26 -5.04 -19.87 4.40
CA PHE A 26 -5.44 -18.78 3.53
C PHE A 26 -4.69 -18.81 2.18
N GLY A 27 -4.02 -19.94 1.88
CA GLY A 27 -3.29 -20.16 0.64
C GLY A 27 -1.85 -19.65 0.64
N TYR A 28 -1.40 -18.97 1.69
CA TYR A 28 -0.04 -18.43 1.77
C TYR A 28 1.04 -19.50 1.99
N LEU A 29 0.67 -20.72 2.38
CA LEU A 29 1.61 -21.86 2.47
C LEU A 29 1.92 -22.46 1.09
N THR A 30 1.02 -22.25 0.12
CA THR A 30 1.06 -22.86 -1.21
C THR A 30 1.07 -21.80 -2.33
N GLU A 31 1.31 -20.54 -1.96
CA GLU A 31 1.33 -19.43 -2.90
C GLU A 31 2.44 -19.62 -3.95
N ASN A 32 2.09 -19.37 -5.21
CA ASN A 32 3.07 -19.34 -6.29
C ASN A 32 3.86 -18.03 -6.20
N VAL A 33 4.99 -18.09 -5.50
CA VAL A 33 5.87 -16.95 -5.29
C VAL A 33 6.92 -16.87 -6.41
N ALA A 34 7.23 -15.65 -6.85
CA ALA A 34 8.29 -15.41 -7.82
C ALA A 34 9.64 -15.96 -7.33
N GLN A 35 10.43 -16.55 -8.23
CA GLN A 35 11.71 -17.19 -7.88
C GLN A 35 12.67 -16.25 -7.12
N LYS A 36 12.63 -14.94 -7.42
CA LYS A 36 13.44 -13.92 -6.75
C LYS A 36 13.13 -13.77 -5.25
N LEU A 37 11.89 -14.02 -4.84
CA LEU A 37 11.43 -13.82 -3.46
C LEU A 37 11.52 -15.10 -2.61
N LYS A 38 11.64 -16.26 -3.26
CA LYS A 38 11.63 -17.57 -2.58
C LYS A 38 12.76 -17.75 -1.55
N PRO A 39 14.03 -17.38 -1.83
CA PRO A 39 15.11 -17.56 -0.85
C PRO A 39 14.88 -16.78 0.45
N ASP A 40 14.46 -15.53 0.34
CA ASP A 40 14.20 -14.68 1.50
C ASP A 40 12.98 -15.19 2.28
N LEU A 41 11.92 -15.60 1.57
CA LEU A 41 10.72 -16.17 2.19
C LEU A 41 11.04 -17.46 2.97
N ASP A 42 11.87 -18.35 2.39
CA ASP A 42 12.28 -19.61 3.04
C ASP A 42 13.18 -19.35 4.27
N HIS A 43 13.97 -18.26 4.26
CA HIS A 43 14.91 -17.95 5.34
C HIS A 43 14.30 -17.10 6.48
N TYR A 44 13.54 -16.06 6.14
CA TYR A 44 13.00 -15.08 7.09
C TYR A 44 11.51 -15.24 7.39
N GLY A 45 10.80 -16.06 6.62
CA GLY A 45 9.35 -16.18 6.66
C GLY A 45 8.64 -15.00 6.00
N GLN A 46 7.31 -14.98 6.13
CA GLN A 46 6.44 -13.99 5.48
C GLN A 46 6.55 -12.59 6.09
N PHE A 47 6.77 -12.52 7.40
CA PHE A 47 6.87 -11.27 8.15
C PHE A 47 8.17 -11.22 8.93
N ASN A 48 9.03 -10.26 8.61
CA ASN A 48 10.32 -10.11 9.26
C ASN A 48 10.79 -8.65 9.22
N LEU A 49 11.53 -8.23 10.25
CA LEU A 49 12.14 -6.90 10.30
C LEU A 49 13.16 -6.68 9.18
N HIS A 50 13.74 -7.76 8.63
CA HIS A 50 14.62 -7.73 7.46
C HIS A 50 14.03 -6.93 6.29
N TYR A 51 12.71 -7.03 6.05
CA TYR A 51 12.04 -6.39 4.91
C TYR A 51 11.71 -4.91 5.14
N ALA A 52 11.78 -4.43 6.38
CA ALA A 52 11.31 -3.10 6.75
C ALA A 52 12.00 -1.98 5.97
N SER A 53 13.32 -2.07 5.80
CA SER A 53 14.09 -1.07 5.06
C SER A 53 13.64 -0.98 3.60
N LYS A 54 13.51 -2.13 2.93
CA LYS A 54 13.07 -2.20 1.53
C LYS A 54 11.63 -1.71 1.36
N ASN A 55 10.72 -2.12 2.22
CA ASN A 55 9.31 -1.74 2.11
C ASN A 55 9.09 -0.25 2.43
N LEU A 56 9.78 0.29 3.43
CA LEU A 56 9.76 1.73 3.71
C LEU A 56 10.36 2.54 2.57
N TRP A 57 11.45 2.05 1.96
CA TRP A 57 12.04 2.69 0.78
C TRP A 57 11.07 2.66 -0.40
N ALA A 58 10.47 1.51 -0.72
CA ALA A 58 9.50 1.37 -1.80
C ALA A 58 8.29 2.29 -1.60
N MET A 59 7.77 2.37 -0.37
CA MET A 59 6.61 3.17 -0.03
C MET A 59 6.86 4.68 -0.11
N TRP A 60 8.03 5.16 0.33
CA TRP A 60 8.25 6.60 0.52
C TRP A 60 9.31 7.22 -0.39
N LEU A 61 10.27 6.45 -0.89
CA LEU A 61 11.49 6.98 -1.52
C LEU A 61 11.76 6.44 -2.93
N ALA A 62 11.13 5.34 -3.35
CA ALA A 62 11.33 4.77 -4.67
C ALA A 62 10.99 5.78 -5.78
N LEU A 63 11.96 6.02 -6.66
CA LEU A 63 11.88 6.94 -7.79
C LEU A 63 11.62 6.15 -9.08
N PRO A 64 11.09 6.80 -10.14
CA PRO A 64 11.11 6.19 -11.47
C PRO A 64 12.55 5.93 -11.94
N LEU A 65 12.68 4.95 -12.83
CA LEU A 65 13.95 4.56 -13.43
C LEU A 65 14.27 5.45 -14.63
N TRP A 66 15.55 5.60 -14.94
CA TRP A 66 15.99 6.24 -16.18
C TRP A 66 16.30 5.17 -17.22
N ASP A 67 15.61 5.19 -18.34
CA ASP A 67 15.89 4.32 -19.48
C ASP A 67 16.82 5.03 -20.48
N ALA A 68 18.04 4.53 -20.60
CA ALA A 68 19.06 5.07 -21.48
C ALA A 68 18.71 4.92 -22.98
N ASN A 69 17.88 3.92 -23.34
CA ASN A 69 17.54 3.65 -24.73
C ASN A 69 16.51 4.67 -25.26
N THR A 70 15.44 4.88 -24.50
CA THR A 70 14.41 5.87 -24.82
C THR A 70 14.76 7.28 -24.36
N ARG A 71 15.83 7.43 -23.56
CA ARG A 71 16.26 8.69 -22.91
C ARG A 71 15.11 9.35 -22.15
N SER A 72 14.35 8.54 -21.44
CA SER A 72 13.17 8.99 -20.71
C SER A 72 13.09 8.34 -19.33
N LEU A 73 12.34 8.96 -18.43
CA LEU A 73 11.95 8.32 -17.19
C LEU A 73 10.92 7.26 -17.49
N THR A 74 11.04 6.10 -16.84
CA THR A 74 10.11 4.98 -16.91
C THR A 74 9.70 4.57 -15.50
N PRO A 75 8.44 4.15 -15.27
CA PRO A 75 8.02 3.64 -13.97
C PRO A 75 8.83 2.42 -13.55
N ASP A 76 9.12 2.31 -12.25
CA ASP A 76 9.73 1.11 -11.67
C ASP A 76 8.65 0.03 -11.45
N PRO A 77 8.73 -1.15 -12.09
CA PRO A 77 7.79 -2.24 -11.87
C PRO A 77 7.82 -2.82 -10.45
N GLU A 78 8.88 -2.59 -9.66
CA GLU A 78 8.93 -2.96 -8.25
C GLU A 78 8.12 -2.00 -7.37
N GLY A 79 7.80 -0.81 -7.88
CA GLY A 79 6.91 0.17 -7.27
C GLY A 79 7.54 1.56 -7.16
N MET A 80 6.69 2.56 -6.92
CA MET A 80 7.11 3.96 -6.80
C MET A 80 6.52 4.62 -5.56
N SER A 81 7.25 5.60 -5.03
CA SER A 81 6.88 6.37 -3.85
C SER A 81 5.47 6.93 -3.92
N LEU A 82 4.76 6.87 -2.79
CA LEU A 82 3.48 7.53 -2.60
C LEU A 82 3.58 9.05 -2.70
N PHE A 83 4.75 9.65 -2.43
CA PHE A 83 4.95 11.09 -2.63
C PHE A 83 5.10 11.48 -4.10
N ILE A 84 5.39 10.52 -4.99
CA ILE A 84 5.37 10.75 -6.44
C ILE A 84 3.97 10.49 -6.99
N THR A 85 3.39 9.34 -6.64
CA THR A 85 2.11 8.89 -7.22
C THR A 85 0.89 9.58 -6.61
N THR A 86 0.96 10.01 -5.35
CA THR A 86 -0.11 10.72 -4.63
C THR A 86 0.47 11.82 -3.73
N PRO A 87 1.12 12.86 -4.29
CA PRO A 87 1.85 13.88 -3.53
C PRO A 87 0.98 14.65 -2.53
N ALA A 88 -0.34 14.72 -2.75
CA ALA A 88 -1.29 15.35 -1.83
C ALA A 88 -1.28 14.70 -0.42
N LEU A 89 -0.79 13.45 -0.29
CA LEU A 89 -0.65 12.77 1.00
C LEU A 89 0.25 13.50 1.99
N ILE A 90 1.08 14.46 1.56
CA ILE A 90 1.84 15.32 2.48
C ILE A 90 0.93 16.08 3.46
N TYR A 91 -0.33 16.34 3.09
CA TYR A 91 -1.31 17.01 3.96
C TYR A 91 -1.75 16.17 5.16
N VAL A 92 -1.50 14.84 5.16
CA VAL A 92 -1.69 13.98 6.34
C VAL A 92 -0.90 14.51 7.54
N LEU A 93 0.28 15.11 7.31
CA LEU A 93 1.10 15.73 8.35
C LEU A 93 0.43 16.94 9.04
N GLY A 94 -0.67 17.46 8.47
CA GLY A 94 -1.52 18.49 9.05
C GLY A 94 -2.49 17.96 10.10
N ALA A 95 -2.75 16.65 10.15
CA ALA A 95 -3.64 16.00 11.12
C ALA A 95 -2.98 15.83 12.50
N ARG A 96 -2.46 16.93 13.07
CA ARG A 96 -1.68 16.95 14.31
C ARG A 96 -2.53 17.05 15.57
N ARG A 97 -3.76 17.56 15.46
CA ARG A 97 -4.63 17.75 16.62
C ARG A 97 -5.17 16.38 17.06
N PRO A 98 -4.93 15.94 18.31
CA PRO A 98 -5.33 14.61 18.77
C PRO A 98 -6.82 14.58 19.12
N THR A 99 -7.69 14.66 18.11
CA THR A 99 -9.11 14.33 18.29
C THR A 99 -9.25 12.81 18.35
N PRO A 100 -10.31 12.25 18.98
CA PRO A 100 -10.54 10.81 18.99
C PRO A 100 -10.55 10.19 17.58
N LEU A 101 -11.09 10.91 16.59
CA LEU A 101 -11.08 10.50 15.19
C LEU A 101 -9.67 10.48 14.59
N ALA A 102 -8.88 11.55 14.81
CA ALA A 102 -7.50 11.61 14.32
C ALA A 102 -6.64 10.52 14.96
N LEU A 103 -6.78 10.31 16.27
CA LEU A 103 -6.05 9.28 17.00
C LEU A 103 -6.44 7.88 16.49
N GLY A 104 -7.74 7.61 16.34
CA GLY A 104 -8.23 6.35 15.79
C GLY A 104 -7.68 6.10 14.39
N ALA A 105 -7.70 7.10 13.51
CA ALA A 105 -7.16 6.98 12.16
C ALA A 105 -5.64 6.77 12.14
N TRP A 106 -4.87 7.47 12.98
CA TRP A 106 -3.42 7.24 13.11
C TRP A 106 -3.10 5.84 13.63
N VAL A 107 -3.81 5.38 14.67
CA VAL A 107 -3.64 4.02 15.22
C VAL A 107 -3.99 2.97 14.16
N SER A 108 -5.11 3.13 13.45
CA SER A 108 -5.49 2.22 12.36
C SER A 108 -4.44 2.21 11.25
N PHE A 109 -3.94 3.37 10.82
CA PHE A 109 -2.87 3.46 9.83
C PHE A 109 -1.62 2.71 10.29
N VAL A 110 -1.15 2.93 11.52
CA VAL A 110 0.04 2.26 12.06
C VAL A 110 -0.17 0.75 12.15
N LEU A 111 -1.30 0.29 12.69
CA LEU A 111 -1.59 -1.14 12.83
C LEU A 111 -1.67 -1.86 11.47
N LEU A 112 -2.18 -1.19 10.43
CA LEU A 112 -2.21 -1.73 9.07
C LEU A 112 -0.85 -1.64 8.37
N ALA A 113 -0.08 -0.60 8.63
CA ALA A 113 1.25 -0.42 8.04
C ALA A 113 2.30 -1.39 8.60
N ILE A 114 2.21 -1.80 9.88
CA ILE A 114 3.16 -2.74 10.50
C ILE A 114 3.32 -4.03 9.68
N PRO A 115 2.26 -4.83 9.40
CA PRO A 115 2.43 -6.07 8.66
C PRO A 115 2.97 -5.81 7.25
N LEU A 116 2.59 -4.71 6.60
CA LEU A 116 3.04 -4.36 5.25
C LEU A 116 4.52 -3.98 5.22
N VAL A 117 4.99 -3.24 6.22
CA VAL A 117 6.42 -2.91 6.36
C VAL A 117 7.24 -4.18 6.61
N LEU A 118 6.68 -5.16 7.33
CA LEU A 118 7.36 -6.42 7.63
C LEU A 118 7.16 -7.48 6.54
N TYR A 119 6.35 -7.25 5.51
CA TYR A 119 5.98 -8.27 4.54
C TYR A 119 7.12 -8.61 3.56
N TYR A 120 7.27 -9.88 3.22
CA TYR A 120 8.36 -10.36 2.34
C TYR A 120 8.34 -9.77 0.92
N ASN A 121 7.20 -9.23 0.49
CA ASN A 121 6.97 -8.75 -0.85
C ASN A 121 6.71 -7.24 -0.87
N THR A 122 7.15 -6.56 -1.93
CA THR A 122 6.83 -5.15 -2.24
C THR A 122 5.76 -5.02 -3.32
N GLY A 123 5.50 -6.10 -4.07
CA GLY A 123 4.53 -6.21 -5.14
C GLY A 123 5.10 -6.96 -6.34
N TRP A 124 4.36 -6.98 -7.44
CA TRP A 124 4.83 -7.57 -8.70
C TRP A 124 4.23 -6.81 -9.87
N TRP A 125 5.08 -6.20 -10.70
CA TRP A 125 4.67 -5.46 -11.90
C TRP A 125 3.53 -4.48 -11.61
N GLN A 126 3.84 -3.43 -10.85
CA GLN A 126 2.87 -2.46 -10.37
C GLN A 126 3.27 -1.03 -10.75
N PHE A 127 2.29 -0.15 -10.87
CA PHE A 127 2.51 1.29 -10.93
C PHE A 127 2.22 1.90 -9.56
N GLY A 128 3.23 2.50 -8.94
CA GLY A 128 3.11 3.02 -7.56
C GLY A 128 3.29 1.93 -6.51
N TYR A 129 2.68 2.11 -5.33
CA TYR A 129 2.81 1.19 -4.21
C TYR A 129 1.46 0.57 -3.86
N ARG A 130 1.15 -0.62 -4.41
CA ARG A 130 -0.18 -1.25 -4.33
C ARG A 130 -0.66 -1.48 -2.90
N PHE A 131 0.27 -1.80 -1.99
CA PHE A 131 -0.05 -2.10 -0.60
C PHE A 131 -0.54 -0.87 0.18
N SER A 132 -0.42 0.33 -0.39
CA SER A 132 -1.05 1.51 0.21
C SER A 132 -2.57 1.44 0.26
N LEU A 133 -3.20 0.63 -0.60
CA LEU A 133 -4.66 0.47 -0.63
C LEU A 133 -5.20 -0.08 0.70
N ASP A 134 -4.44 -0.92 1.38
CA ASP A 134 -4.84 -1.58 2.62
C ASP A 134 -4.98 -0.58 3.77
N PHE A 135 -4.17 0.48 3.79
CA PHE A 135 -4.24 1.55 4.78
C PHE A 135 -4.85 2.86 4.26
N MET A 136 -5.34 2.89 3.02
CA MET A 136 -5.79 4.13 2.39
C MET A 136 -7.00 4.73 3.11
N VAL A 137 -7.89 3.91 3.65
CA VAL A 137 -9.10 4.39 4.36
C VAL A 137 -8.76 5.30 5.55
N PRO A 138 -7.96 4.88 6.55
CA PRO A 138 -7.57 5.79 7.63
C PRO A 138 -6.71 6.97 7.12
N VAL A 139 -5.88 6.77 6.09
CA VAL A 139 -5.10 7.85 5.50
C VAL A 139 -5.99 8.93 4.87
N MET A 140 -7.08 8.57 4.21
CA MET A 140 -8.04 9.52 3.65
C MET A 140 -8.76 10.34 4.75
N VAL A 141 -9.04 9.72 5.89
CA VAL A 141 -9.58 10.43 7.07
C VAL A 141 -8.55 11.45 7.57
N LEU A 142 -7.29 11.04 7.74
CA LEU A 142 -6.21 11.94 8.15
C LEU A 142 -5.99 13.07 7.13
N LEU A 143 -6.06 12.76 5.84
CA LEU A 143 -5.93 13.73 4.76
C LEU A 143 -7.05 14.78 4.84
N ALA A 144 -8.29 14.37 5.06
CA ALA A 144 -9.42 15.28 5.23
C ALA A 144 -9.26 16.18 6.47
N ILE A 145 -8.79 15.62 7.59
CA ILE A 145 -8.50 16.39 8.81
C ILE A 145 -7.38 17.40 8.55
N GLY A 146 -6.30 16.97 7.86
CA GLY A 146 -5.14 17.80 7.54
C GLY A 146 -5.44 18.89 6.51
N ALA A 147 -6.34 18.64 5.55
CA ALA A 147 -6.81 19.63 4.59
C ALA A 147 -7.70 20.71 5.24
N GLY A 148 -8.43 20.36 6.30
CA GLY A 148 -9.34 21.26 6.99
C GLY A 148 -10.60 21.57 6.17
N ARG A 149 -11.15 22.79 6.32
CA ARG A 149 -12.45 23.15 5.71
C ARG A 149 -12.41 23.36 4.20
N ARG A 150 -11.24 23.62 3.61
CA ARG A 150 -11.10 23.96 2.19
C ARG A 150 -9.83 23.32 1.64
N VAL A 151 -9.94 22.76 0.45
CA VAL A 151 -8.78 22.30 -0.32
C VAL A 151 -8.02 23.54 -0.79
N SER A 152 -6.85 23.77 -0.22
CA SER A 152 -5.98 24.90 -0.63
C SER A 152 -5.51 24.74 -2.08
N TRP A 153 -5.16 25.86 -2.72
CA TRP A 153 -4.61 25.86 -4.08
C TRP A 153 -3.36 24.97 -4.22
N LEU A 154 -2.53 24.90 -3.19
CA LEU A 154 -1.36 24.01 -3.16
C LEU A 154 -1.78 22.55 -3.20
N MET A 155 -2.76 22.15 -2.36
CA MET A 155 -3.30 20.79 -2.37
C MET A 155 -3.93 20.43 -3.72
N GLN A 156 -4.68 21.37 -4.34
CA GLN A 156 -5.21 21.18 -5.69
C GLN A 156 -4.09 20.95 -6.71
N GLY A 157 -3.02 21.74 -6.66
CA GLY A 157 -1.83 21.56 -7.49
C GLY A 157 -1.21 20.18 -7.32
N LEU A 158 -1.04 19.71 -6.07
CA LEU A 158 -0.52 18.37 -5.80
C LEU A 158 -1.47 17.27 -6.32
N ILE A 159 -2.79 17.43 -6.17
CA ILE A 159 -3.76 16.49 -6.73
C ILE A 159 -3.62 16.43 -8.26
N ILE A 160 -3.51 17.57 -8.93
CA ILE A 160 -3.32 17.64 -10.39
C ILE A 160 -2.01 16.97 -10.80
N VAL A 161 -0.92 17.18 -10.06
CA VAL A 161 0.36 16.48 -10.29
C VAL A 161 0.18 14.97 -10.14
N GLY A 162 -0.49 14.51 -9.09
CA GLY A 162 -0.79 13.09 -8.89
C GLY A 162 -1.60 12.51 -10.06
N VAL A 163 -2.64 13.22 -10.53
CA VAL A 163 -3.43 12.80 -11.70
C VAL A 163 -2.55 12.69 -12.94
N ALA A 164 -1.67 13.67 -13.20
CA ALA A 164 -0.76 13.64 -14.34
C ALA A 164 0.24 12.47 -14.26
N VAL A 165 0.79 12.20 -13.08
CA VAL A 165 1.69 11.05 -12.85
C VAL A 165 0.96 9.73 -13.10
N ASN A 166 -0.26 9.57 -12.59
CA ASN A 166 -1.05 8.35 -12.82
C ASN A 166 -1.47 8.21 -14.29
N ALA A 167 -1.76 9.31 -14.99
CA ALA A 167 -2.02 9.30 -16.43
C ALA A 167 -0.80 8.87 -17.24
N TRP A 168 0.41 9.29 -16.82
CA TRP A 168 1.66 8.80 -17.39
C TRP A 168 1.82 7.28 -17.17
N GLY A 169 1.40 6.74 -16.02
CA GLY A 169 1.37 5.30 -15.77
C GLY A 169 0.57 4.50 -16.80
N ILE A 170 -0.48 5.07 -17.39
CA ILE A 170 -1.27 4.43 -18.45
C ILE A 170 -0.40 4.15 -19.68
N THR A 171 0.47 5.10 -20.06
CA THR A 171 1.37 4.95 -21.22
C THR A 171 2.50 3.93 -21.02
N TRP A 172 2.73 3.49 -19.78
CA TRP A 172 3.71 2.45 -19.49
C TRP A 172 3.09 1.05 -19.50
N TRP A 173 1.79 0.95 -19.19
CA TRP A 173 1.08 -0.32 -19.11
C TRP A 173 0.66 -0.88 -20.49
N TYR A 174 0.50 0.01 -21.48
CA TYR A 174 0.06 -0.30 -22.85
C TYR A 174 1.13 0.10 -23.86
#